data_AF-X0VCB2-F1
#
_entry.id   AF-X0VCB2-F1
#
_cell.length_a   1.000
_cell.length_b   1.000
_cell.length_c   1.000
_cell.angle_alpha   90.00
_cell.angle_beta   90.00
_cell.angle_gamma   90.00
#
_symmetry.space_group_name_H-M   'P 1'
#
loop_
_entity.id
_entity.type
_entity.pdbx_description
1 polymer ?
#
loop_
_entity_poly.entity_id
_entity_poly.type
_entity_poly.pdbx_seq_one_letter_code
_entity_poly.pdbx_strand_id
1 'polypeptide(L)'
;LAIYFRKLYCENNNITLADPNTEMLDYAKIRLEKKSIIKNIEFVTCYAEKLPFKDNFFDNVTIGFGFRNFTDRPKALREIKRVLRQNGKLIIIDFSKPVNPIINALNTFYLNNIVPILAKIITGNISDYRYLAKSI
;
A
#
# COMPACT_ATOMS: atom_id res chain seq x y z
N LEU A 1 5.28 4.10 -5.86
CA LEU A 1 4.56 3.73 -7.10
C LEU A 1 4.34 4.92 -8.03
N ALA A 2 3.79 6.05 -7.58
CA ALA A 2 3.50 7.24 -8.39
C ALA A 2 4.64 7.68 -9.34
N ILE A 3 5.86 7.84 -8.82
CA ILE A 3 7.06 8.22 -9.59
C ILE A 3 7.36 7.22 -10.71
N TYR A 4 7.17 5.93 -10.44
CA TYR A 4 7.42 4.86 -11.42
C TYR A 4 6.33 4.84 -12.49
N PHE A 5 5.06 4.99 -12.10
CA PHE A 5 3.95 5.13 -13.04
C PHE A 5 4.11 6.33 -13.97
N ARG A 6 4.56 7.48 -13.43
CA ARG A 6 4.86 8.67 -14.24
C ARG A 6 5.92 8.39 -15.31
N LYS A 7 6.97 7.63 -14.97
CA LYS A 7 8.02 7.24 -15.93
C LYS A 7 7.51 6.27 -17.00
N LEU A 8 6.60 5.36 -16.65
CA LEU A 8 6.12 4.31 -17.56
C LEU A 8 4.97 4.73 -18.47
N TYR A 9 4.05 5.57 -17.98
CA TYR A 9 2.77 5.83 -18.66
C TYR A 9 2.60 7.28 -19.15
N CYS A 10 3.71 7.99 -19.38
CA CYS A 10 3.76 9.36 -19.92
C CYS A 10 3.21 10.46 -18.99
N GLU A 11 3.57 11.71 -19.29
CA GLU A 11 3.29 12.89 -18.46
C GLU A 11 1.81 13.34 -18.42
N ASN A 12 0.95 12.75 -19.24
CA ASN A 12 -0.44 13.22 -19.39
C ASN A 12 -1.46 12.46 -18.55
N ASN A 13 -1.08 11.39 -17.85
CA ASN A 13 -2.01 10.65 -17.02
C ASN A 13 -2.33 11.37 -15.71
N ASN A 14 -3.60 11.29 -15.30
CA ASN A 14 -4.07 11.71 -13.98
C ASN A 14 -3.78 10.60 -12.97
N ILE A 15 -3.08 10.93 -11.88
CA ILE A 15 -2.74 10.00 -10.81
C ILE A 15 -3.40 10.51 -9.53
N THR A 16 -4.22 9.68 -8.90
CA THR A 16 -4.75 9.98 -7.56
C THR A 16 -4.00 9.16 -6.53
N LEU A 17 -3.45 9.84 -5.51
CA LEU A 17 -2.82 9.23 -4.34
C LEU A 17 -3.80 9.28 -3.18
N ALA A 18 -4.18 8.10 -2.69
CA ALA A 18 -5.14 7.95 -1.60
C ALA A 18 -4.50 7.22 -0.42
N ASP A 19 -4.63 7.80 0.76
CA ASP A 19 -4.17 7.23 2.03
C ASP A 19 -5.05 7.75 3.17
N PRO A 20 -5.42 6.96 4.19
CA PRO A 20 -6.15 7.47 5.35
C PRO A 20 -5.29 8.39 6.24
N ASN A 21 -3.95 8.32 6.13
CA ASN A 21 -3.03 9.17 6.87
C ASN A 21 -2.62 10.40 6.04
N THR A 22 -3.10 11.57 6.44
CA THR A 22 -2.77 12.85 5.79
C THR A 22 -1.27 13.16 5.84
N GLU A 23 -0.57 12.82 6.92
CA GLU A 23 0.88 13.07 7.04
C GLU A 23 1.66 12.33 5.95
N MET A 24 1.25 11.10 5.62
CA MET A 24 1.86 10.32 4.53
C MET A 24 1.66 11.00 3.17
N LEU A 25 0.49 11.60 2.93
CA LEU A 25 0.22 12.36 1.71
C LEU A 25 1.04 13.65 1.65
N ASP A 26 1.21 14.35 2.77
CA ASP A 26 2.05 15.56 2.84
C ASP A 26 3.53 15.23 2.54
N TYR A 27 4.06 14.16 3.12
CA TYR A 27 5.40 13.68 2.79
C TYR A 27 5.54 13.28 1.32
N ALA A 28 4.52 12.60 0.76
CA ALA A 28 4.51 12.25 -0.66
C ALA A 28 4.53 13.49 -1.55
N LYS A 29 3.74 14.51 -1.21
CA LYS A 29 3.68 15.80 -1.93
C LYS A 29 5.04 16.49 -1.94
N ILE A 30 5.67 16.66 -0.78
CA ILE A 30 7.01 17.27 -0.67
C ILE A 30 8.03 16.51 -1.53
N ARG A 31 8.00 15.18 -1.52
CA ARG A 31 8.93 14.34 -2.29
C ARG A 31 8.70 14.45 -3.81
N LEU A 32 7.44 14.58 -4.23
CA LEU A 32 7.06 14.73 -5.63
C LEU A 32 7.40 16.12 -6.17
N GLU A 33 7.18 17.17 -5.37
CA GLU A 33 7.59 18.55 -5.67
C GLU A 33 9.11 18.66 -5.86
N LYS A 34 9.90 18.09 -4.94
CA LYS A 34 11.38 18.04 -5.07
C LYS A 34 11.86 17.34 -6.34
N LYS A 35 11.04 16.51 -6.97
CA LYS A 35 11.35 15.80 -8.21
C LYS A 35 10.69 16.43 -9.44
N SER A 36 9.97 17.54 -9.28
CA SER A 36 9.19 18.19 -10.34
C SER A 36 8.13 17.28 -10.97
N ILE A 37 7.58 16.33 -10.19
CA ILE A 37 6.55 15.37 -10.62
C ILE A 37 5.25 15.68 -9.85
N ILE A 38 4.67 16.86 -10.05
CA ILE A 38 3.42 17.24 -9.35
C ILE A 38 2.24 17.50 -10.29
N LYS A 39 2.50 17.66 -11.59
CA LYS A 39 1.46 17.87 -12.61
C LYS A 39 0.56 16.64 -12.70
N ASN A 40 -0.76 16.87 -12.76
CA ASN A 40 -1.80 15.84 -12.87
C ASN A 40 -1.78 14.82 -11.71
N ILE A 41 -1.39 15.26 -10.50
CA ILE A 41 -1.48 14.45 -9.29
C ILE A 41 -2.50 15.06 -8.33
N GLU A 42 -3.44 14.22 -7.90
CA GLU A 42 -4.42 14.54 -6.86
C GLU A 42 -4.10 13.75 -5.59
N PHE A 43 -4.31 14.35 -4.42
CA PHE A 43 -4.10 13.73 -3.11
C PHE A 43 -5.44 13.69 -2.38
N VAL A 44 -5.84 12.51 -1.90
CA VAL A 44 -7.16 12.30 -1.30
C VAL A 44 -7.03 11.51 0.00
N THR A 45 -7.34 12.15 1.12
CA THR A 45 -7.40 11.44 2.40
C THR A 45 -8.67 10.59 2.48
N CYS A 46 -8.53 9.27 2.40
CA CYS A 46 -9.68 8.36 2.50
C CYS A 46 -9.27 6.93 2.89
N TYR A 47 -10.25 6.17 3.39
CA TYR A 47 -10.13 4.73 3.61
C TYR A 47 -10.48 3.96 2.33
N ALA A 48 -9.79 2.85 2.08
CA ALA A 48 -10.06 2.00 0.92
C ALA A 48 -11.47 1.36 0.98
N GLU A 49 -12.03 1.24 2.19
CA GLU A 49 -13.37 0.76 2.48
C GLU A 49 -14.48 1.77 2.17
N LYS A 50 -14.13 3.03 1.82
CA LYS A 50 -15.08 4.07 1.44
C LYS A 50 -14.40 5.10 0.54
N LEU A 51 -14.35 4.78 -0.75
CA LEU A 51 -13.64 5.59 -1.73
C LEU A 51 -14.53 6.74 -2.23
N PRO A 52 -14.10 8.02 -2.15
CA PRO A 52 -14.90 9.19 -2.51
C PRO A 52 -14.94 9.43 -4.03
N PHE A 53 -14.97 8.36 -4.82
CA PHE A 53 -14.99 8.42 -6.28
C PHE A 53 -16.25 7.79 -6.83
N LYS A 54 -16.65 8.22 -8.03
CA LYS A 54 -17.78 7.64 -8.76
C LYS A 54 -17.47 6.22 -9.20
N ASP A 55 -18.51 5.48 -9.56
CA ASP A 55 -18.38 4.17 -10.15
C ASP A 55 -17.67 4.26 -11.51
N ASN A 56 -16.88 3.25 -11.88
CA ASN A 56 -16.15 3.19 -13.14
C ASN A 56 -15.27 4.44 -13.42
N PHE A 57 -14.63 4.97 -12.39
CA PHE A 57 -13.82 6.19 -12.49
C PHE A 57 -12.38 5.91 -12.93
N PHE A 58 -11.73 4.88 -12.37
CA PHE A 58 -10.32 4.58 -12.61
C PHE A 58 -10.12 3.46 -13.64
N ASP A 59 -9.12 3.64 -14.50
CA ASP A 59 -8.65 2.57 -15.39
C ASP A 59 -7.85 1.50 -14.64
N ASN A 60 -7.07 1.92 -13.63
CA ASN A 60 -6.25 1.01 -12.83
C ASN A 60 -6.18 1.48 -11.38
N VAL A 61 -6.17 0.52 -10.45
CA VAL A 61 -5.92 0.75 -9.03
C VAL A 61 -4.71 -0.07 -8.61
N THR A 62 -3.76 0.56 -7.93
CA THR A 62 -2.56 -0.12 -7.44
C THR A 62 -2.39 0.05 -5.95
N ILE A 63 -2.00 -1.02 -5.27
CA ILE A 63 -1.73 -1.03 -3.84
C ILE A 63 -0.35 -1.65 -3.62
N GLY A 64 0.55 -0.91 -2.96
CA GLY A 64 1.87 -1.40 -2.60
C GLY A 64 2.03 -1.46 -1.09
N PHE A 65 2.23 -2.65 -0.55
CA PHE A 65 2.52 -2.95 0.86
C PHE A 65 1.50 -2.39 1.88
N GLY A 66 0.27 -2.10 1.43
CA GLY A 66 -0.80 -1.54 2.26
C GLY A 66 -2.04 -2.42 2.40
N PHE A 67 -2.20 -3.45 1.56
CA PHE A 67 -3.45 -4.24 1.52
C PHE A 67 -3.66 -5.06 2.81
N ARG A 68 -2.57 -5.56 3.41
CA ARG A 68 -2.61 -6.26 4.71
C ARG A 68 -3.11 -5.38 5.86
N ASN A 69 -2.96 -4.06 5.75
CA ASN A 69 -3.34 -3.08 6.78
C ASN A 69 -4.80 -2.61 6.66
N PHE A 70 -5.54 -3.04 5.64
CA PHE A 70 -6.95 -2.69 5.52
C PHE A 70 -7.75 -3.35 6.64
N THR A 71 -8.68 -2.58 7.22
CA THR A 71 -9.51 -3.02 8.35
C THR A 71 -10.55 -4.05 7.90
N ASP A 72 -11.13 -3.85 6.72
CA ASP A 72 -12.08 -4.77 6.08
C ASP A 72 -11.68 -4.97 4.61
N ARG A 73 -10.83 -5.97 4.36
CA ARG A 73 -10.34 -6.30 3.01
C ARG A 73 -11.48 -6.63 2.03
N PRO A 74 -12.49 -7.46 2.37
CA PRO A 74 -13.63 -7.68 1.49
C PRO A 74 -14.37 -6.40 1.09
N LYS A 75 -14.62 -5.49 2.05
CA LYS A 75 -15.27 -4.21 1.76
C LYS A 75 -14.41 -3.30 0.89
N ALA A 76 -13.12 -3.20 1.19
CA ALA A 76 -12.17 -2.45 0.36
C ALA A 76 -12.12 -3.00 -1.07
N LEU A 77 -12.08 -4.32 -1.26
CA LEU A 77 -12.11 -4.93 -2.59
C LEU A 77 -13.40 -4.64 -3.36
N ARG A 78 -14.55 -4.61 -2.67
CA ARG A 78 -15.84 -4.21 -3.29
C ARG A 78 -15.81 -2.74 -3.73
N GLU A 79 -15.31 -1.84 -2.89
CA GLU A 79 -15.17 -0.43 -3.22
C GLU A 79 -14.20 -0.20 -4.38
N ILE A 80 -13.05 -0.88 -4.36
CA ILE A 80 -12.07 -0.83 -5.45
C ILE A 80 -12.70 -1.34 -6.76
N LYS A 81 -13.46 -2.45 -6.70
CA LYS A 81 -14.18 -2.96 -7.87
C LYS A 81 -15.21 -1.96 -8.39
N ARG A 82 -15.93 -1.27 -7.49
CA ARG A 82 -16.93 -0.25 -7.85
C ARG A 82 -16.31 0.91 -8.62
N VAL A 83 -15.17 1.42 -8.16
CA VAL A 83 -14.50 2.57 -8.79
C VAL A 83 -13.68 2.19 -10.03
N LEU A 84 -13.39 0.91 -10.25
CA LEU A 84 -12.70 0.43 -11.45
C LEU A 84 -13.65 0.38 -12.65
N ARG A 85 -13.18 0.84 -13.81
CA ARG A 85 -13.88 0.68 -15.09
C ARG A 85 -13.98 -0.78 -15.50
N GLN A 86 -14.90 -1.06 -16.42
CA GLN A 86 -14.91 -2.33 -17.15
C GLN A 86 -13.52 -2.58 -17.78
N ASN A 87 -12.94 -3.75 -17.54
CA ASN A 87 -11.57 -4.15 -17.91
C ASN A 87 -10.43 -3.40 -17.19
N GLY A 88 -10.74 -2.56 -16.21
CA GLY A 88 -9.73 -1.94 -15.36
C GLY A 88 -9.02 -2.97 -14.48
N LYS A 89 -7.75 -2.69 -14.14
CA LYS A 89 -6.92 -3.66 -13.40
C LYS A 89 -6.68 -3.22 -11.96
N LEU A 90 -6.80 -4.19 -11.06
CA LEU A 90 -6.30 -4.11 -9.70
C LEU A 90 -4.94 -4.80 -9.62
N ILE A 91 -3.91 -4.06 -9.20
CA ILE A 91 -2.56 -4.60 -9.00
C ILE A 91 -2.19 -4.44 -7.53
N ILE A 92 -1.97 -5.56 -6.84
CA ILE A 92 -1.58 -5.57 -5.43
C ILE A 92 -0.20 -6.21 -5.32
N ILE A 93 0.71 -5.51 -4.65
CA ILE A 93 2.01 -6.04 -4.24
C ILE A 93 2.02 -6.00 -2.72
N ASP A 94 1.99 -7.16 -2.08
CA ASP A 94 2.05 -7.27 -0.62
C ASP A 94 2.71 -8.58 -0.20
N PHE A 95 2.98 -8.72 1.11
CA PHE A 95 3.50 -9.94 1.69
C PHE A 95 2.40 -11.01 1.78
N SER A 96 2.81 -12.26 1.63
CA SER A 96 1.94 -13.42 1.82
C SER A 96 2.69 -14.53 2.54
N LYS A 97 1.94 -15.44 3.14
CA LYS A 97 2.52 -16.63 3.77
C LYS A 97 2.99 -17.61 2.69
N PRO A 98 4.22 -18.14 2.79
CA PRO A 98 4.70 -19.17 1.87
C PRO A 98 3.73 -20.35 1.81
N VAL A 99 3.45 -20.86 0.61
CA VAL A 99 2.54 -22.01 0.42
C VAL A 99 3.19 -23.31 0.91
N ASN A 100 4.51 -23.43 0.77
CA ASN A 100 5.24 -24.60 1.25
C ASN A 100 5.28 -24.63 2.79
N PRO A 101 4.81 -25.71 3.45
CA PRO A 101 4.66 -25.75 4.90
C PRO A 101 5.99 -25.67 5.65
N ILE A 102 7.07 -26.22 5.10
CA ILE A 102 8.40 -26.16 5.71
C ILE A 102 8.93 -24.73 5.65
N ILE A 103 8.83 -24.09 4.48
CA ILE A 103 9.24 -22.69 4.30
C ILE A 103 8.39 -21.78 5.19
N ASN A 104 7.09 -22.03 5.30
CA ASN A 104 6.21 -21.26 6.18
C ASN A 104 6.58 -21.42 7.66
N ALA A 105 6.91 -22.64 8.10
CA ALA A 105 7.36 -22.88 9.47
C ALA A 105 8.67 -22.15 9.78
N LEU A 106 9.65 -22.22 8.87
CA LEU A 106 10.92 -21.48 9.00
C LEU A 106 10.70 -19.97 9.00
N ASN A 107 9.86 -19.46 8.10
CA ASN A 107 9.49 -18.05 8.03
C ASN A 107 8.82 -17.59 9.33
N THR A 108 7.88 -18.38 9.86
CA THR A 108 7.18 -18.10 11.12
C THR A 108 8.15 -18.10 12.30
N PHE A 109 9.09 -19.05 12.36
CA PHE A 109 10.11 -19.10 13.39
C PHE A 109 11.02 -17.87 13.34
N TYR A 110 11.51 -17.51 12.15
CA TYR A 110 12.34 -16.33 11.93
C TYR A 110 11.63 -15.04 12.36
N LEU A 111 10.39 -14.83 11.91
CA LEU A 111 9.60 -13.63 12.24
C LEU A 111 9.27 -13.52 13.75
N ASN A 112 9.04 -14.64 14.43
CA ASN A 112 8.64 -14.61 15.84
C ASN A 112 9.81 -14.60 16.83
N ASN A 113 10.96 -15.17 16.45
CA ASN A 113 12.08 -15.36 17.38
C ASN A 113 13.28 -14.49 17.01
N ILE A 114 13.63 -14.38 15.73
CA ILE A 114 14.86 -13.70 15.31
C ILE A 114 14.62 -12.20 15.13
N VAL A 115 13.58 -11.81 14.41
CA VAL A 115 13.26 -10.40 14.14
C VAL A 115 13.08 -9.57 15.42
N PRO A 116 12.34 -10.03 16.46
CA PRO A 116 12.16 -9.24 17.67
C PRO A 116 13.44 -9.07 18.48
N ILE A 117 14.34 -10.07 18.46
CA ILE A 117 15.64 -10.00 19.13
C ILE A 117 16.53 -8.97 18.42
N LEU A 118 16.63 -9.05 17.10
CA LEU A 118 17.41 -8.08 16.31
C LEU A 118 16.85 -6.66 16.46
N ALA A 119 15.53 -6.49 16.44
CA ALA A 119 14.88 -5.21 16.69
C ALA A 119 15.26 -4.66 18.08
N LYS A 120 15.19 -5.48 19.13
CA LYS A 120 15.60 -5.09 20.49
C LYS A 120 17.05 -4.58 20.53
N ILE A 121 17.96 -5.26 19.85
CA ILE A 121 19.38 -4.93 19.84
C ILE A 121 19.64 -3.61 19.10
N ILE A 122 18.97 -3.37 17.98
CA ILE A 122 19.24 -2.22 17.10
C ILE A 122 18.54 -0.96 17.58
N THR A 123 17.27 -1.04 17.97
CA THR A 123 16.44 0.15 18.23
C THR A 123 16.16 0.38 19.72
N GLY A 124 16.48 -0.58 20.59
CA GLY A 124 16.12 -0.52 22.01
C GLY A 124 14.62 -0.58 22.30
N ASN A 125 13.76 -0.63 21.26
CA ASN A 125 12.31 -0.54 21.38
C ASN A 125 11.61 -1.62 20.54
N ILE A 126 10.89 -2.51 21.23
CA ILE A 126 10.37 -3.79 20.70
C ILE A 126 8.99 -3.66 20.04
N SER A 127 8.22 -2.60 20.34
CA SER A 127 6.78 -2.53 20.07
C SER A 127 6.43 -2.59 18.58
N ASP A 128 7.13 -1.81 17.76
CA ASP A 128 6.73 -1.57 16.36
C ASP A 128 7.10 -2.76 15.46
N TYR A 129 8.14 -3.51 15.83
CA TYR A 129 8.59 -4.68 15.09
C TYR A 129 7.76 -5.94 15.37
N ARG A 130 7.15 -6.06 16.56
CA ARG A 130 6.16 -7.13 16.80
C ARG A 130 4.92 -6.95 15.94
N TYR A 131 4.52 -5.71 15.65
CA TYR A 131 3.41 -5.43 14.73
C TYR A 131 3.73 -5.86 13.30
N LEU A 132 4.96 -5.62 12.83
CA LEU A 132 5.45 -6.14 11.55
C LEU A 132 5.37 -7.67 11.46
N ALA A 133 5.85 -8.38 12.48
CA ALA A 133 5.79 -9.85 12.50
C ALA A 133 4.35 -10.41 12.55
N LYS A 134 3.43 -9.74 13.25
CA LYS A 134 2.03 -10.16 13.38
C LYS A 134 1.15 -9.83 12.16
N SER A 135 1.58 -8.87 11.34
CA SER A 135 0.84 -8.40 10.16
C SER A 135 1.21 -9.12 8.85
N ILE A 136 2.08 -10.13 8.91
CA ILE A 136 2.55 -10.95 7.78
C ILE A 136 2.06 -12.40 7.91
#